data_AF-A0A1I1LB98-F1
#
_entry.id   AF-A0A1I1LB98-F1
#
_cell.length_a   1.000
_cell.length_b   1.000
_cell.length_c   1.000
_cell.angle_alpha   90.00
_cell.angle_beta   90.00
_cell.angle_gamma   90.00
#
_symmetry.space_group_name_H-M   'P 1'
#
loop_
_entity.id
_entity.type
_entity.pdbx_description
1 polymer ?
#
loop_
_entity_poly.entity_id
_entity_poly.type
_entity_poly.pdbx_seq_one_letter_code
_entity_poly.pdbx_strand_id
1 'polypeptide(L)'
;YNIVPLRTIIDQFEHITDLWALENLVGNIVCFLPFGIGLPLVTNCKKFVFVIAAGMLFSVVIELAQYFLCTGSADIDDIILHVVGCMIGHIITNICYAKAPF
;
A
#
# COMPACT_ATOMS: atom_id res chain seq x y z
N TYR A 1 15.69 -4.53 -8.88
CA TYR A 1 15.65 -3.45 -7.90
C TYR A 1 15.51 -2.12 -8.61
N ASN A 2 14.43 -1.39 -8.34
CA ASN A 2 14.24 -0.03 -8.82
C ASN A 2 14.27 0.94 -7.64
N ILE A 3 15.10 1.98 -7.75
CA ILE A 3 15.25 3.03 -6.74
C ILE A 3 14.84 4.40 -7.29
N VAL A 4 14.43 4.46 -8.56
CA VAL A 4 13.98 5.70 -9.20
C VAL A 4 12.47 5.75 -9.08
N PRO A 5 11.91 6.71 -8.31
CA PRO A 5 10.48 6.80 -8.12
C PRO A 5 9.77 7.10 -9.44
N LEU A 6 8.55 6.57 -9.56
CA LEU A 6 7.61 6.63 -10.68
C LEU A 6 8.04 5.92 -11.96
N ARG A 7 9.26 5.38 -12.03
CA ARG A 7 9.77 4.76 -13.26
C ARG A 7 9.01 3.48 -13.62
N THR A 8 8.83 2.60 -12.65
CA THR A 8 8.16 1.32 -12.86
C THR A 8 6.65 1.52 -12.96
N ILE A 9 6.07 2.42 -12.17
CA ILE A 9 4.64 2.77 -12.29
C ILE A 9 4.29 3.26 -13.70
N ILE A 10 5.09 4.15 -14.28
CA ILE A 10 4.83 4.68 -15.62
C ILE A 10 4.91 3.54 -16.65
N ASP A 11 5.95 2.71 -16.58
CA ASP A 11 6.13 1.55 -17.47
C ASP A 11 4.96 0.56 -17.37
N GLN A 12 4.52 0.24 -16.15
CA GLN A 12 3.35 -0.61 -15.90
C GLN A 12 2.05 0.01 -16.40
N PHE A 13 1.91 1.34 -16.32
CA PHE A 13 0.73 2.03 -16.79
C PHE A 13 0.63 2.03 -18.32
N GLU A 14 1.77 2.14 -19.01
CA GLU A 14 1.83 1.96 -20.48
C GLU A 14 1.45 0.53 -20.89
N HIS A 15 1.74 -0.46 -20.05
CA HIS A 15 1.42 -1.88 -20.26
C HIS A 15 0.19 -2.35 -19.47
N ILE A 16 -0.75 -1.46 -19.11
CA ILE A 16 -1.87 -1.78 -18.21
C ILE A 16 -2.79 -2.92 -18.69
N THR A 17 -2.79 -3.23 -20.00
CA THR A 17 -3.54 -4.36 -20.57
C THR A 17 -2.87 -5.70 -20.31
N ASP A 18 -1.60 -5.71 -19.94
CA ASP A 18 -0.87 -6.92 -19.63
C ASP A 18 -1.15 -7.35 -18.19
N LEU A 19 -1.38 -8.65 -18.01
CA LEU A 19 -1.74 -9.21 -16.71
C LEU A 19 -0.68 -8.94 -15.64
N TRP A 20 0.60 -9.02 -15.99
CA TRP A 20 1.70 -8.81 -15.03
C TRP A 20 1.73 -7.38 -14.47
N ALA A 21 1.43 -6.37 -15.30
CA ALA A 21 1.41 -4.98 -14.89
C ALA A 21 0.18 -4.68 -14.02
N LEU A 22 -0.97 -5.22 -14.42
CA LEU A 22 -2.21 -5.12 -13.64
C LEU A 22 -2.07 -5.80 -12.27
N GLU A 23 -1.52 -7.01 -12.24
CA GLU A 23 -1.28 -7.76 -11.00
C GLU A 23 -0.36 -7.01 -10.04
N ASN A 24 0.69 -6.36 -10.55
CA ASN A 24 1.59 -5.59 -9.69
C ASN A 24 0.90 -4.32 -9.16
N LEU A 25 0.34 -3.48 -10.04
CA LEU A 25 -0.32 -2.24 -9.66
C LEU A 25 -1.47 -2.47 -8.67
N VAL A 26 -2.38 -3.39 -9.01
CA VAL A 26 -3.56 -3.69 -8.18
C VAL A 26 -3.18 -4.52 -6.97
N GLY A 27 -2.29 -5.51 -7.13
CA GLY A 27 -1.86 -6.40 -6.06
C GLY A 27 -1.21 -5.64 -4.91
N ASN A 28 -0.30 -4.70 -5.21
CA ASN A 28 0.34 -3.89 -4.19
C ASN A 28 -0.66 -2.97 -3.46
N ILE A 29 -1.61 -2.36 -4.17
CA ILE A 29 -2.69 -1.58 -3.53
C ILE A 29 -3.56 -2.48 -2.63
N VAL A 30 -4.00 -3.63 -3.13
CA VAL A 30 -4.90 -4.55 -2.40
C VAL A 30 -4.20 -5.15 -1.18
N CYS A 31 -2.89 -5.45 -1.24
CA CYS A 31 -2.13 -6.01 -0.12
C CYS A 31 -2.13 -5.10 1.11
N PHE A 32 -2.15 -3.77 0.92
CA PHE A 32 -2.17 -2.81 2.04
C PHE A 32 -3.55 -2.36 2.49
N LEU A 33 -4.60 -2.73 1.76
CA LEU A 33 -5.97 -2.38 2.10
C LEU A 33 -6.41 -2.95 3.46
N PRO A 34 -6.14 -4.24 3.79
CA PRO A 34 -6.41 -4.77 5.13
C PRO A 34 -5.61 -4.06 6.23
N PHE A 35 -4.38 -3.62 5.95
CA PHE A 35 -3.57 -2.89 6.92
C PHE A 35 -4.17 -1.52 7.23
N GLY A 36 -4.57 -0.76 6.21
CA GLY A 36 -5.27 0.53 6.37
C GLY A 36 -6.61 0.41 7.09
N ILE A 37 -7.30 -0.74 6.94
CA ILE A 37 -8.53 -1.03 7.68
C ILE A 37 -8.25 -1.44 9.13
N GLY A 38 -7.35 -2.40 9.32
CA GLY A 38 -7.10 -3.03 10.63
C GLY A 38 -6.40 -2.11 11.62
N LEU A 39 -5.48 -1.27 11.16
CA LEU A 39 -4.65 -0.47 12.06
C LEU A 39 -5.46 0.50 12.94
N PRO A 40 -6.44 1.28 12.42
CA PRO A 40 -7.33 2.08 13.26
C PRO A 40 -8.18 1.26 14.24
N LEU A 41 -8.55 0.02 13.88
CA LEU A 41 -9.36 -0.88 14.71
C LEU A 41 -8.57 -1.40 15.90
N VAL A 42 -7.31 -1.78 15.68
CA VAL A 42 -6.44 -2.35 16.71
C VAL A 42 -5.89 -1.28 17.64
N THR A 43 -5.49 -0.13 17.09
CA THR A 43 -4.83 0.93 17.87
C THR A 43 -5.79 1.95 18.48
N ASN A 44 -7.07 1.90 18.12
CA ASN A 44 -8.07 2.95 18.38
C ASN A 44 -7.66 4.34 17.88
N CYS A 45 -6.57 4.46 17.11
CA CYS A 45 -6.03 5.71 16.60
C CYS A 45 -6.47 5.91 15.14
N LYS A 46 -7.52 6.70 14.93
CA LYS A 46 -8.08 7.00 13.60
C LYS A 46 -7.40 8.18 12.90
N LYS A 47 -6.26 8.67 13.41
CA LYS A 47 -5.56 9.81 12.80
C LYS A 47 -4.98 9.38 11.45
N PHE A 48 -5.42 10.04 10.38
CA PHE A 48 -4.95 9.77 9.02
C PHE A 48 -3.41 9.71 8.95
N VAL A 49 -2.73 10.73 9.49
CA VAL A 49 -1.26 10.82 9.49
C VAL A 49 -0.60 9.61 10.19
N PHE A 50 -1.18 9.12 11.28
CA PHE A 50 -0.65 7.95 12.00
C PHE A 50 -0.74 6.70 11.12
N VAL A 51 -1.89 6.48 10.49
CA VAL A 51 -2.15 5.30 9.66
C VAL A 51 -1.25 5.28 8.43
N ILE A 52 -1.08 6.43 7.78
CA ILE A 52 -0.20 6.56 6.61
C ILE A 52 1.27 6.42 6.99
N ALA A 53 1.72 7.03 8.09
CA ALA A 53 3.10 6.89 8.55
C ALA A 53 3.44 5.44 8.91
N ALA A 54 2.52 4.75 9.61
CA ALA A 54 2.68 3.33 9.94
C ALA A 54 2.68 2.45 8.68
N GLY A 55 1.79 2.71 7.73
CA GLY A 55 1.74 1.99 6.45
C GLY A 55 3.01 2.19 5.62
N MET A 56 3.49 3.42 5.51
CA MET A 56 4.74 3.74 4.82
C MET A 56 5.93 3.04 5.48
N LEU A 57 6.05 3.08 6.81
CA LEU A 57 7.14 2.42 7.52
C LEU A 57 7.09 0.90 7.33
N PHE A 58 5.90 0.31 7.43
CA PHE A 58 5.72 -1.13 7.23
C PHE A 58 6.07 -1.54 5.80
N SER A 59 5.67 -0.73 4.81
CA SER A 59 6.02 -0.93 3.41
C SER A 59 7.53 -0.90 3.17
N VAL A 60 8.25 0.05 3.76
CA VAL A 60 9.72 0.09 3.71
C VAL A 60 10.34 -1.17 4.30
N VAL A 61 9.78 -1.72 5.39
CA VAL A 61 10.26 -2.99 5.97
C VAL A 61 10.06 -4.16 5.00
N ILE A 62 8.94 -4.20 4.27
CA ILE A 62 8.67 -5.24 3.25
C ILE A 62 9.68 -5.15 2.11
N GLU A 63 9.90 -3.96 1.55
CA GLU A 63 10.86 -3.76 0.46
C GLU A 63 12.29 -4.13 0.89
N LEU A 64 12.69 -3.75 2.09
CA LEU A 64 13.98 -4.14 2.66
C LEU A 64 14.06 -5.65 2.86
N ALA A 65 13.01 -6.30 3.34
CA ALA A 65 12.98 -7.75 3.49
C ALA A 65 13.10 -8.46 2.12
N GLN A 66 12.39 -7.99 1.09
CA GLN A 66 12.51 -8.55 -0.27
C GLN A 66 13.92 -8.35 -0.85
N TYR A 67 14.56 -7.22 -0.55
CA TYR A 67 15.94 -6.96 -0.92
C TYR A 67 16.90 -7.96 -0.26
N PHE A 68 16.84 -8.11 1.06
CA PHE A 68 17.76 -8.97 1.82
C PHE A 68 17.49 -10.47 1.66
N LEU A 69 16.24 -10.87 1.51
CA LEU A 69 15.84 -12.28 1.38
C LEU A 69 15.87 -12.78 -0.07
N CYS A 70 16.16 -11.90 -1.04
CA CYS A 70 16.18 -12.22 -2.48
C CYS A 70 14.88 -12.88 -2.99
N THR A 71 13.74 -12.59 -2.34
CA THR A 71 12.45 -13.22 -2.63
C THR A 71 11.61 -12.46 -3.67
N GLY A 72 12.06 -11.26 -4.08
CA GLY A 72 11.37 -10.41 -5.06
C GLY A 72 12.26 -9.28 -5.57
N SER A 73 11.73 -8.42 -6.45
CA SER A 73 12.41 -7.20 -6.87
C SER A 73 11.93 -6.05 -6.01
N ALA A 74 12.74 -5.63 -5.02
CA ALA A 74 12.42 -4.42 -4.27
C ALA A 74 12.28 -3.22 -5.23
N ASP A 75 11.18 -2.50 -5.10
CA ASP A 75 10.79 -1.38 -5.95
C ASP A 75 10.26 -0.24 -5.09
N ILE A 76 10.90 0.93 -5.19
CA ILE A 76 10.46 2.12 -4.45
C ILE A 76 9.05 2.57 -4.85
N ASP A 77 8.58 2.18 -6.04
CA ASP A 77 7.24 2.47 -6.52
C ASP A 77 6.17 1.66 -5.79
N ASP A 78 6.50 0.45 -5.33
CA ASP A 78 5.61 -0.40 -4.55
C ASP A 78 5.27 0.27 -3.21
N ILE A 79 6.19 1.06 -2.64
CA ILE A 79 5.91 1.87 -1.45
C ILE A 79 4.77 2.86 -1.70
N ILE A 80 4.72 3.47 -2.89
CA ILE A 80 3.66 4.41 -3.26
C ILE A 80 2.33 3.66 -3.37
N LEU A 81 2.31 2.51 -4.03
CA LEU A 81 1.11 1.66 -4.19
C LEU A 81 0.59 1.16 -2.84
N HIS A 82 1.49 0.73 -1.95
CA HIS A 82 1.17 0.34 -0.57
C HIS A 82 0.54 1.49 0.23
N VAL A 83 1.08 2.70 0.11
CA VAL A 83 0.53 3.89 0.77
C VAL A 83 -0.86 4.20 0.22
N VAL A 84 -1.07 4.13 -1.10
CA VAL A 84 -2.39 4.30 -1.72
C VAL A 84 -3.39 3.26 -1.21
N GLY A 85 -3.00 2.00 -1.14
CA GLY A 85 -3.81 0.93 -0.55
C GLY A 85 -4.20 1.19 0.91
N CYS A 86 -3.23 1.66 1.71
CA CYS A 86 -3.45 2.03 3.11
C CYS A 86 -4.42 3.20 3.24
N MET A 87 -4.29 4.23 2.40
CA MET A 87 -5.22 5.37 2.35
C MET A 87 -6.64 4.91 2.04
N ILE A 88 -6.82 4.06 1.02
CA ILE A 88 -8.14 3.54 0.64
C ILE A 88 -8.75 2.74 1.80
N GLY A 89 -7.99 1.83 2.41
CA GLY A 89 -8.45 1.05 3.57
C GLY A 89 -8.87 1.92 4.76
N HIS A 90 -8.13 2.99 5.03
CA HIS A 90 -8.46 3.93 6.09
C HIS A 90 -9.73 4.74 5.79
N ILE A 91 -9.91 5.18 4.54
CA ILE A 91 -11.12 5.88 4.09
C ILE A 91 -12.34 4.98 4.24
N ILE A 92 -12.26 3.71 3.81
CA ILE A 92 -13.32 2.71 3.99
C ILE A 92 -13.70 2.62 5.47
N THR A 93 -12.70 2.52 6.35
CA THR A 93 -12.91 2.44 7.80
C THR A 93 -13.64 3.67 8.34
N ASN A 94 -13.22 4.88 7.96
CA ASN A 94 -13.89 6.10 8.39
C ASN A 94 -15.34 6.18 7.91
N ILE A 95 -15.62 5.76 6.66
CA ILE A 95 -16.99 5.72 6.12
C ILE A 95 -17.86 4.71 6.89
N CYS A 96 -17.33 3.51 7.17
CA CYS A 96 -18.04 2.50 7.95
C CYS A 96 -18.34 2.97 9.37
N TYR A 97 -17.39 3.65 10.02
CA TYR A 97 -17.60 4.23 11.35
C TYR A 97 -18.59 5.40 11.36
N ALA A 98 -18.58 6.27 10.35
CA ALA A 98 -19.52 7.38 10.25
C ALA A 98 -20.97 6.92 10.05
N LYS A 99 -21.16 5.71 9.51
CA LYS A 99 -22.48 5.10 9.26
C LYS A 99 -22.98 4.21 10.40
N ALA A 100 -22.19 3.95 11.44
CA ALA A 100 -22.64 3.17 12.59
C ALA A 100 -23.39 4.11 13.56
N PRO A 101 -24.74 4.05 13.65
CA PRO A 101 -25.47 4.77 14.66
C PRO A 101 -25.22 4.05 16.00
N PHE A 102 -24.56 4.72 16.94
CA PHE A 102 -24.70 4.39 18.35
C PHE A 102 -25.81 5.26 18.93
#